data_AF-A0A2V1D7B3-F1
#
_entry.id   AF-A0A2V1D7B3-F1
#
_cell.length_a   1.000
_cell.length_b   1.000
_cell.length_c   1.000
_cell.angle_alpha   90.00
_cell.angle_beta   90.00
_cell.angle_gamma   90.00
#
_symmetry.space_group_name_H-M   'P 1'
#
loop_
_entity.id
_entity.type
_entity.pdbx_description
1 polymer ?
#
loop_
_entity_poly.entity_id
_entity_poly.type
_entity_poly.pdbx_seq_one_letter_code
_entity_poly.pdbx_strand_id
1 'polypeptide(L)'
;AAIYNDAPSDLQTFPFARAGFHRHDASNSDPVTEFEGRPNAKNDAAWHRILNVGVIAISEQENSQLPDGGSASTRHNPYEHVVLLEMFHQLHCLKYLRDLIYDFDDIGVSGQGQDDYRVMHGDHCIDYLRQVIMCHGDLTPVIHEWRPELHAYAAQQDTIHQCRSFEKIWQWAESRNTTGLRADGKHEGHKAG
;
A
#
# COMPACT_ATOMS: atom_id res chain seq x y z
N ALA A 1 10.37 -9.15 17.19
CA ALA A 1 9.36 -9.22 18.27
C ALA A 1 8.51 -7.98 18.15
N ALA A 2 7.18 -8.05 18.35
CA ALA A 2 6.36 -6.84 18.30
C ALA A 2 6.82 -5.90 19.42
N ILE A 3 7.29 -4.71 19.06
CA ILE A 3 7.69 -3.69 20.05
C ILE A 3 6.46 -3.08 20.75
N TYR A 4 5.29 -3.21 20.13
CA TYR A 4 4.00 -2.74 20.61
C TYR A 4 3.31 -3.85 21.42
N ASN A 5 3.42 -3.81 22.74
CA ASN A 5 2.71 -4.75 23.62
C ASN A 5 1.21 -4.44 23.74
N ASP A 6 0.79 -3.26 23.27
CA ASP A 6 -0.55 -2.71 23.30
C ASP A 6 -1.18 -2.61 21.90
N ALA A 7 -0.45 -2.99 20.85
CA ALA A 7 -0.98 -2.98 19.50
C ALA A 7 -2.24 -3.87 19.40
N PRO A 8 -3.31 -3.40 18.72
CA PRO A 8 -4.49 -4.20 18.50
C PRO A 8 -4.11 -5.43 17.67
N SER A 9 -4.37 -6.62 18.22
CA SER A 9 -4.11 -7.91 17.57
C SER A 9 -5.39 -8.65 17.20
N ASP A 10 -6.53 -7.98 17.33
CA ASP A 10 -7.85 -8.53 17.00
C ASP A 10 -7.93 -8.83 15.49
N LEU A 11 -8.18 -10.09 15.16
CA LEU A 11 -8.42 -10.50 13.79
C LEU A 11 -9.86 -10.17 13.41
N GLN A 12 -10.03 -9.39 12.34
CA GLN A 12 -11.33 -9.09 11.75
C GLN A 12 -11.48 -9.86 10.43
N THR A 13 -12.67 -10.40 10.20
CA THR A 13 -13.02 -11.04 8.92
C THR A 13 -14.04 -10.16 8.21
N PHE A 14 -13.69 -9.70 7.02
CA PHE A 14 -14.58 -8.92 6.17
C PHE A 14 -14.32 -9.28 4.69
N PRO A 15 -15.35 -9.26 3.84
CA PRO A 15 -15.15 -9.42 2.41
C PRO A 15 -14.46 -8.18 1.86
N PHE A 16 -13.52 -8.37 0.92
CA PHE A 16 -13.01 -7.25 0.16
C PHE A 16 -14.13 -6.67 -0.70
N ALA A 17 -14.23 -5.34 -0.68
CA ALA A 17 -15.08 -4.60 -1.58
C ALA A 17 -14.60 -4.89 -3.01
N ARG A 18 -15.55 -5.20 -3.88
CA ARG A 18 -15.25 -5.42 -5.28
C ARG A 18 -14.90 -4.08 -5.92
N ALA A 19 -13.62 -3.87 -6.16
CA ALA A 19 -13.11 -2.82 -7.03
C ALA A 19 -13.62 -3.05 -8.48
N GLY A 20 -13.95 -1.99 -9.23
CA GLY A 20 -14.87 -1.93 -10.40
C GLY A 20 -14.63 -2.82 -11.65
N PHE A 21 -14.12 -4.05 -11.50
CA PHE A 21 -13.70 -4.95 -12.58
C PHE A 21 -14.52 -6.27 -12.58
N HIS A 22 -15.07 -6.64 -13.75
CA HIS A 22 -15.66 -7.94 -14.14
C HIS A 22 -17.07 -8.38 -13.66
N ARG A 23 -18.19 -7.85 -14.19
CA ARG A 23 -19.46 -8.62 -14.25
C ARG A 23 -19.95 -8.89 -15.68
N HIS A 24 -20.87 -9.86 -15.75
CA HIS A 24 -21.33 -10.66 -16.88
C HIS A 24 -21.90 -9.93 -18.11
N ASP A 25 -22.09 -8.60 -18.07
CA ASP A 25 -22.75 -7.86 -19.15
C ASP A 25 -21.82 -6.93 -19.94
N ALA A 26 -20.51 -7.00 -19.69
CA ALA A 26 -19.49 -6.17 -20.34
C ALA A 26 -19.69 -4.66 -20.13
N SER A 27 -20.54 -4.24 -19.19
CA SER A 27 -20.69 -2.84 -18.83
C SER A 27 -19.72 -2.48 -17.69
N ASN A 28 -18.90 -1.46 -17.91
CA ASN A 28 -17.99 -0.90 -16.90
C ASN A 28 -18.77 -0.02 -15.91
N SER A 29 -19.86 -0.53 -15.32
CA SER A 29 -20.82 0.27 -14.54
C SER A 29 -20.93 -0.09 -13.07
N ASP A 30 -20.04 -0.91 -12.53
CA ASP A 30 -19.99 -1.14 -11.08
C ASP A 30 -19.66 0.20 -10.37
N PRO A 31 -20.23 0.46 -9.17
CA PRO A 31 -19.93 1.67 -8.43
C PRO A 31 -18.46 1.64 -8.00
N VAL A 32 -17.70 2.62 -8.50
CA VAL A 32 -16.35 2.90 -8.04
C VAL A 32 -16.31 3.00 -6.52
N THR A 33 -15.33 2.36 -5.89
CA THR A 33 -15.15 2.55 -4.44
C THR A 33 -14.79 4.02 -4.17
N GLU A 34 -14.86 4.46 -2.91
CA GLU A 34 -14.48 5.83 -2.59
C GLU A 34 -12.99 6.14 -2.81
N PHE A 35 -12.16 5.12 -3.08
CA PHE A 35 -10.72 5.25 -3.31
C PHE A 35 -10.33 5.23 -4.80
N GLU A 36 -11.26 4.87 -5.67
CA GLU A 36 -11.06 4.75 -7.12
C GLU A 36 -11.34 6.08 -7.85
N GLY A 37 -10.94 6.11 -9.12
CA GLY A 37 -11.20 7.19 -10.04
C GLY A 37 -10.22 8.35 -9.91
N ARG A 38 -10.31 9.23 -10.92
CA ARG A 38 -9.51 10.45 -11.04
C ARG A 38 -9.56 11.28 -9.76
N PRO A 39 -8.43 11.86 -9.31
CA PRO A 39 -8.38 12.67 -8.10
C PRO A 39 -9.49 13.73 -8.05
N ASN A 40 -10.22 13.73 -6.94
CA ASN A 40 -11.31 14.63 -6.64
C ASN A 40 -11.45 14.78 -5.12
N ALA A 41 -12.23 15.77 -4.69
CA ALA A 41 -12.39 16.07 -3.27
C ALA A 41 -12.85 14.87 -2.41
N LYS A 42 -13.67 13.96 -2.96
CA LYS A 42 -14.17 12.80 -2.23
C LYS A 42 -13.09 11.74 -2.03
N ASN A 43 -12.44 11.30 -3.11
CA ASN A 43 -11.44 10.23 -3.01
C ASN A 43 -10.14 10.73 -2.35
N ASP A 44 -9.76 11.98 -2.55
CA ASP A 44 -8.60 12.56 -1.85
C ASP A 44 -8.85 12.66 -0.34
N ALA A 45 -10.09 12.94 0.08
CA ALA A 45 -10.46 12.90 1.49
C ALA A 45 -10.43 11.46 2.06
N ALA A 46 -10.86 10.46 1.29
CA ALA A 46 -10.79 9.06 1.69
C ALA A 46 -9.33 8.59 1.85
N TRP A 47 -8.47 8.88 0.87
CA TRP A 47 -7.02 8.61 0.94
C TRP A 47 -6.36 9.36 2.10
N HIS A 48 -6.70 10.62 2.32
CA HIS A 48 -6.19 11.39 3.45
C HIS A 48 -6.58 10.73 4.78
N ARG A 49 -7.84 10.30 4.94
CA ARG A 49 -8.33 9.68 6.17
C ARG A 49 -7.53 8.44 6.58
N ILE A 50 -7.09 7.62 5.63
CA ILE A 50 -6.33 6.39 5.96
C ILE A 50 -4.82 6.65 6.15
N LEU A 51 -4.33 7.84 5.82
CA LEU A 51 -2.90 8.22 5.93
C LEU A 51 -2.64 9.30 6.99
N ASN A 52 -3.67 9.98 7.50
CA ASN A 52 -3.51 11.16 8.36
C ASN A 52 -3.01 10.86 9.77
N VAL A 53 -2.96 9.59 10.18
CA VAL A 53 -2.25 9.16 11.41
C VAL A 53 -0.76 9.50 11.28
N GLY A 54 -0.20 9.34 10.08
CA GLY A 54 1.16 9.72 9.76
C GLY A 54 2.21 8.95 10.56
N VAL A 55 3.29 9.66 10.87
CA VAL A 55 4.42 9.18 11.67
C VAL A 55 4.07 9.33 13.15
N ILE A 56 4.30 8.28 13.94
CA ILE A 56 3.94 8.22 15.36
C ILE A 56 5.19 8.38 16.24
N ALA A 57 4.96 8.66 17.52
CA ALA A 57 5.98 8.64 18.56
C ALA A 57 5.90 7.32 19.34
N ILE A 58 7.06 6.78 19.72
CA ILE A 58 7.20 5.66 20.66
C ILE A 58 8.04 6.06 21.86
N SER A 59 7.88 5.35 22.97
CA SER A 59 8.67 5.55 24.18
C SER A 59 10.13 5.10 24.01
N GLU A 60 11.02 5.61 24.87
CA GLU A 60 12.40 5.13 24.99
C GLU A 60 12.48 3.60 25.20
N GLN A 61 11.54 3.02 25.97
CA GLN A 61 11.50 1.58 26.23
C GLN A 61 11.22 0.77 24.95
N GLU A 62 10.26 1.22 24.13
CA GLU A 62 9.97 0.59 22.83
C GLU A 62 11.13 0.79 21.87
N ASN A 63 11.71 2.00 21.85
CA ASN A 63 12.86 2.34 21.02
C ASN A 63 14.08 1.44 21.31
N SER A 64 14.32 1.12 22.58
CA SER A 64 15.44 0.25 23.00
C SER A 64 15.35 -1.20 22.47
N GLN A 65 14.19 -1.60 21.94
CA GLN A 65 13.95 -2.92 21.36
C GLN A 65 14.12 -2.95 19.83
N LEU A 66 14.29 -1.78 19.21
CA LEU A 66 14.54 -1.65 17.78
C LEU A 66 15.98 -2.08 17.43
N PRO A 67 16.21 -2.57 16.20
CA PRO A 67 17.56 -2.82 15.70
C PRO A 67 18.38 -1.52 15.57
N ASP A 68 19.68 -1.69 15.32
CA ASP A 68 20.61 -0.61 14.92
C ASP A 68 20.70 0.61 15.85
N GLY A 69 20.36 0.42 17.13
CA GLY A 69 20.45 1.48 18.15
C GLY A 69 19.19 2.36 18.25
N GLY A 70 18.13 2.02 17.53
CA GLY A 70 16.84 2.70 17.60
C GLY A 70 16.69 3.87 16.64
N SER A 71 15.60 4.63 16.84
CA SER A 71 15.18 5.73 15.99
C SER A 71 15.49 7.10 16.58
N ALA A 72 15.50 8.12 15.73
CA ALA A 72 15.73 9.50 16.14
C ALA A 72 14.63 9.99 17.08
N SER A 73 15.02 10.76 18.09
CA SER A 73 14.08 11.41 19.00
C SER A 73 13.18 12.41 18.25
N THR A 74 11.99 12.67 18.79
CA THR A 74 11.11 13.72 18.27
C THR A 74 11.73 15.11 18.48
N ARG A 75 11.24 16.11 17.73
CA ARG A 75 11.75 17.50 17.86
C ARG A 75 11.36 18.17 19.17
N HIS A 76 10.26 17.75 19.77
CA HIS A 76 9.66 18.42 20.92
C HIS A 76 9.89 17.68 22.25
N ASN A 77 10.12 16.37 22.19
CA ASN A 77 10.37 15.54 23.35
C ASN A 77 11.54 14.56 23.06
N PRO A 78 12.72 14.74 23.69
CA PRO A 78 13.87 13.88 23.45
C PRO A 78 13.70 12.44 23.97
N TYR A 79 12.69 12.18 24.82
CA TYR A 79 12.39 10.87 25.38
C TYR A 79 11.35 10.07 24.57
N GLU A 80 10.95 10.62 23.43
CA GLU A 80 10.08 9.98 22.45
C GLU A 80 10.82 9.85 21.13
N HIS A 81 10.55 8.80 20.36
CA HIS A 81 11.24 8.49 19.11
C HIS A 81 10.26 8.35 17.96
N VAL A 82 10.70 8.77 16.78
CA VAL A 82 9.89 8.88 15.57
C VAL A 82 9.88 7.55 14.82
N VAL A 83 8.71 6.97 14.57
CA VAL A 83 8.59 5.77 13.71
C VAL A 83 7.37 5.86 12.80
N LEU A 84 7.46 5.24 11.63
CA LEU A 84 6.30 5.03 10.75
C LEU A 84 5.97 3.54 10.73
N LEU A 85 4.70 3.17 10.83
CA LEU A 85 4.32 1.77 10.63
C LEU A 85 4.38 1.43 9.14
N GLU A 86 4.92 0.26 8.81
CA GLU A 86 5.06 -0.22 7.43
C GLU A 86 3.74 -0.21 6.66
N MET A 87 2.60 -0.54 7.30
CA MET A 87 1.28 -0.40 6.67
C MET A 87 1.04 1.01 6.10
N PHE A 88 1.38 2.06 6.84
CA PHE A 88 1.20 3.44 6.38
C PHE A 88 2.23 3.83 5.31
N HIS A 89 3.47 3.31 5.39
CA HIS A 89 4.45 3.48 4.33
C HIS A 89 3.97 2.85 3.00
N GLN A 90 3.47 1.61 3.06
CA GLN A 90 2.92 0.88 1.92
C GLN A 90 1.72 1.63 1.31
N LEU A 91 0.79 2.12 2.14
CA LEU A 91 -0.33 2.94 1.67
C LEU A 91 0.13 4.26 1.04
N HIS A 92 1.17 4.90 1.60
CA HIS A 92 1.74 6.14 1.05
C HIS A 92 2.33 5.89 -0.35
N CYS A 93 3.15 4.84 -0.51
CA CYS A 93 3.69 4.45 -1.81
C CYS A 93 2.59 4.12 -2.81
N LEU A 94 1.54 3.41 -2.38
CA LEU A 94 0.42 3.07 -3.25
C LEU A 94 -0.36 4.31 -3.71
N LYS A 95 -0.59 5.28 -2.81
CA LYS A 95 -1.18 6.59 -3.18
C LYS A 95 -0.28 7.34 -4.16
N TYR A 96 1.04 7.33 -3.96
CA TYR A 96 1.97 7.97 -4.89
C TYR A 96 1.89 7.36 -6.29
N LEU A 97 1.79 6.03 -6.40
CA LEU A 97 1.58 5.35 -7.68
C LEU A 97 0.25 5.72 -8.33
N ARG A 98 -0.84 5.83 -7.55
CA ARG A 98 -2.12 6.35 -8.02
C ARG A 98 -1.94 7.73 -8.65
N ASP A 99 -1.33 8.65 -7.92
CA ASP A 99 -1.17 10.04 -8.37
C ASP A 99 -0.33 10.08 -9.68
N LEU A 100 0.75 9.30 -9.76
CA LEU A 100 1.55 9.18 -10.99
C LEU A 100 0.75 8.66 -12.19
N ILE A 101 -0.12 7.67 -12.00
CA ILE A 101 -0.96 7.13 -13.09
C ILE A 101 -1.83 8.23 -13.69
N TYR A 102 -2.45 9.05 -12.84
CA TYR A 102 -3.29 10.16 -13.29
C TYR A 102 -2.51 11.32 -13.89
N ASP A 103 -1.34 11.64 -13.35
CA ASP A 103 -0.43 12.65 -13.92
C ASP A 103 0.00 12.26 -15.34
N PHE A 104 0.30 10.97 -15.58
CA PHE A 104 0.67 10.48 -16.91
C PHE A 104 -0.50 10.44 -17.90
N ASP A 105 -1.70 10.11 -17.44
CA ASP A 105 -2.93 10.18 -18.24
C ASP A 105 -3.24 11.62 -18.68
N ASP A 106 -3.07 12.60 -17.77
CA ASP A 106 -3.32 14.02 -18.06
C ASP A 106 -2.40 14.60 -19.15
N ILE A 107 -1.17 14.13 -19.24
CA ILE A 107 -0.22 14.56 -20.28
C ILE A 107 -0.31 13.69 -21.55
N GLY A 108 -1.27 12.76 -21.61
CA GLY A 108 -1.58 11.96 -22.80
C GLY A 108 -0.52 10.92 -23.17
N VAL A 109 0.37 10.54 -22.24
CA VAL A 109 1.40 9.51 -22.45
C VAL A 109 0.76 8.14 -22.72
N SER A 110 -0.45 7.94 -22.24
CA SER A 110 -1.16 6.67 -22.24
C SER A 110 -2.05 6.45 -23.50
N GLY A 111 -2.22 7.50 -24.33
CA GLY A 111 -2.80 7.44 -25.67
C GLY A 111 -4.30 7.78 -25.69
N GLN A 112 -4.69 8.80 -26.46
CA GLN A 112 -6.08 9.28 -26.47
C GLN A 112 -7.08 8.22 -26.96
N GLY A 113 -8.11 7.94 -26.15
CA GLY A 113 -9.33 7.22 -26.56
C GLY A 113 -9.24 5.67 -26.62
N GLN A 114 -8.09 5.07 -26.29
CA GLN A 114 -7.91 3.61 -26.18
C GLN A 114 -7.64 3.14 -24.73
N ASP A 115 -7.67 4.08 -23.78
CA ASP A 115 -6.88 3.99 -22.55
C ASP A 115 -7.70 4.02 -21.23
N ASP A 116 -9.02 4.22 -21.33
CA ASP A 116 -9.95 4.08 -20.19
C ASP A 116 -9.82 2.71 -19.51
N TYR A 117 -9.54 1.64 -20.29
CA TYR A 117 -9.35 0.30 -19.74
C TYR A 117 -8.10 0.21 -18.87
N ARG A 118 -6.99 0.84 -19.26
CA ARG A 118 -5.73 0.76 -18.48
C ARG A 118 -5.83 1.57 -17.20
N VAL A 119 -6.40 2.77 -17.28
CA VAL A 119 -6.63 3.61 -16.09
C VAL A 119 -7.59 2.91 -15.13
N MET A 120 -8.69 2.36 -15.61
CA MET A 120 -9.64 1.58 -14.80
C MET A 120 -9.01 0.32 -14.20
N HIS A 121 -8.19 -0.41 -14.97
CA HIS A 121 -7.48 -1.57 -14.43
C HIS A 121 -6.48 -1.15 -13.34
N GLY A 122 -5.80 -0.01 -13.55
CA GLY A 122 -4.96 0.64 -12.55
C GLY A 122 -5.73 0.95 -11.26
N ASP A 123 -6.88 1.61 -11.36
CA ASP A 123 -7.78 1.88 -10.22
C ASP A 123 -8.14 0.61 -9.46
N HIS A 124 -8.57 -0.43 -10.19
CA HIS A 124 -8.93 -1.70 -9.58
C HIS A 124 -7.75 -2.33 -8.82
N CYS A 125 -6.57 -2.35 -9.44
CA CYS A 125 -5.35 -2.86 -8.80
C CYS A 125 -4.97 -2.05 -7.56
N ILE A 126 -5.07 -0.71 -7.63
CA ILE A 126 -4.79 0.18 -6.51
C ILE A 126 -5.75 -0.12 -5.35
N ASP A 127 -7.06 -0.17 -5.59
CA ASP A 127 -8.01 -0.41 -4.50
C ASP A 127 -7.87 -1.82 -3.92
N TYR A 128 -7.63 -2.84 -4.75
CA TYR A 128 -7.34 -4.20 -4.27
C TYR A 128 -6.11 -4.23 -3.36
N LEU A 129 -5.00 -3.64 -3.79
CA LEU A 129 -3.76 -3.60 -3.01
C LEU A 129 -3.93 -2.81 -1.71
N ARG A 130 -4.69 -1.70 -1.73
CA ARG A 130 -5.06 -0.95 -0.52
C ARG A 130 -5.74 -1.86 0.50
N GLN A 131 -6.71 -2.66 0.06
CA GLN A 131 -7.42 -3.61 0.93
C GLN A 131 -6.49 -4.71 1.46
N VAL A 132 -5.58 -5.24 0.64
CA VAL A 132 -4.57 -6.22 1.08
C VAL A 132 -3.64 -5.63 2.14
N ILE A 133 -3.15 -4.41 1.95
CA ILE A 133 -2.25 -3.73 2.90
C ILE A 133 -2.96 -3.55 4.25
N MET A 134 -4.20 -3.04 4.24
CA MET A 134 -4.99 -2.86 5.47
C MET A 134 -5.35 -4.19 6.14
N CYS A 135 -5.59 -5.24 5.36
CA CYS A 135 -5.88 -6.59 5.87
C CYS A 135 -4.64 -7.23 6.53
N HIS A 136 -3.44 -7.01 5.96
CA HIS A 136 -2.20 -7.51 6.54
C HIS A 136 -1.80 -6.73 7.79
N GLY A 137 -2.00 -5.41 7.79
CA GLY A 137 -1.76 -4.55 8.95
C GLY A 137 -0.32 -4.63 9.45
N ASP A 138 0.67 -4.42 8.57
CA ASP A 138 2.09 -4.53 8.95
C ASP A 138 2.47 -3.44 9.97
N LEU A 139 2.67 -3.88 11.22
CA LEU A 139 3.08 -3.04 12.34
C LEU A 139 4.60 -2.95 12.47
N THR A 140 5.39 -3.43 11.52
CA THR A 140 6.85 -3.30 11.60
C THR A 140 7.23 -1.80 11.62
N PRO A 141 8.07 -1.36 12.56
CA PRO A 141 8.46 0.03 12.67
C PRO A 141 9.55 0.38 11.65
N VAL A 142 9.30 1.42 10.85
CA VAL A 142 10.30 2.09 10.02
C VAL A 142 11.05 3.10 10.88
N ILE A 143 12.35 2.83 11.07
CA ILE A 143 13.27 3.69 11.82
C ILE A 143 13.55 4.96 11.02
N HIS A 144 13.71 6.07 11.74
CA HIS A 144 14.03 7.36 11.14
C HIS A 144 15.32 7.92 11.73
N GLU A 145 16.12 8.52 10.87
CA GLU A 145 17.27 9.32 11.28
C GLU A 145 16.96 10.80 11.11
N TRP A 146 17.42 11.62 12.04
CA TRP A 146 17.42 13.07 11.84
C TRP A 146 18.57 13.43 10.89
N ARG A 147 18.26 14.10 9.79
CA ARG A 147 19.23 14.58 8.79
C ARG A 147 19.33 16.10 8.85
N PRO A 148 20.32 16.67 9.57
CA PRO A 148 20.43 18.11 9.79
C PRO A 148 20.48 18.92 8.49
N GLU A 149 21.14 18.39 7.45
CA GLU A 149 21.30 19.00 6.14
C GLU A 149 20.01 19.09 5.33
N LEU A 150 19.04 18.20 5.59
CA LEU A 150 17.72 18.21 4.96
C LEU A 150 16.67 18.89 5.85
N HIS A 151 17.03 19.21 7.10
CA HIS A 151 16.08 19.60 8.15
C HIS A 151 14.86 18.66 8.21
N ALA A 152 15.09 17.36 8.03
CA ALA A 152 14.04 16.36 7.90
C ALA A 152 14.44 15.03 8.57
N TYR A 153 13.43 14.22 8.87
CA TYR A 153 13.64 12.81 9.20
C TYR A 153 13.75 12.01 7.91
N ALA A 154 14.76 11.16 7.80
CA ALA A 154 14.91 10.21 6.71
C ALA A 154 14.60 8.81 7.22
N ALA A 155 13.68 8.12 6.53
CA ALA A 155 13.36 6.74 6.82
C ALA A 155 14.52 5.82 6.40
N GLN A 156 14.90 4.88 7.27
CA GLN A 156 15.71 3.72 6.92
C GLN A 156 14.77 2.65 6.34
N GLN A 157 15.06 2.19 5.12
CA GLN A 157 14.16 1.29 4.37
C GLN A 157 14.54 -0.20 4.48
N ASP A 158 15.63 -0.52 5.16
CA ASP A 158 16.13 -1.87 5.42
C ASP A 158 15.53 -2.46 6.71
N THR A 159 14.20 -2.49 6.78
CA THR A 159 13.44 -3.04 7.90
C THR A 159 13.38 -4.57 7.86
N ILE A 160 13.44 -5.20 9.04
CA ILE A 160 13.36 -6.66 9.18
C ILE A 160 11.89 -7.09 9.23
N HIS A 161 11.44 -7.84 8.22
CA HIS A 161 10.08 -8.41 8.19
C HIS A 161 10.07 -9.91 8.45
N GLN A 162 8.99 -10.39 9.07
CA GLN A 162 8.68 -11.81 9.18
C GLN A 162 7.60 -12.20 8.17
N CYS A 163 8.01 -12.67 6.99
CA CYS A 163 7.10 -13.04 5.92
C CYS A 163 6.92 -14.56 5.80
N ARG A 164 5.83 -14.99 5.13
CA ARG A 164 5.74 -16.36 4.63
C ARG A 164 6.82 -16.57 3.56
N SER A 165 7.41 -17.75 3.52
CA SER A 165 8.43 -18.08 2.53
C SER A 165 7.83 -18.06 1.13
N PHE A 166 8.22 -17.07 0.31
CA PHE A 166 7.82 -16.96 -1.08
C PHE A 166 8.13 -18.24 -1.85
N GLU A 167 9.36 -18.74 -1.75
CA GLU A 167 9.82 -19.93 -2.47
C GLU A 167 8.94 -21.16 -2.17
N LYS A 168 8.62 -21.39 -0.89
CA LYS A 168 7.76 -22.53 -0.51
C LYS A 168 6.34 -22.38 -1.06
N ILE A 169 5.79 -21.16 -1.08
CA ILE A 169 4.46 -20.89 -1.65
C ILE A 169 4.52 -21.10 -3.17
N TRP A 170 5.55 -20.58 -3.83
CA TRP A 170 5.74 -20.67 -5.26
C TRP A 170 5.84 -22.14 -5.72
N GLN A 171 6.70 -22.95 -5.10
CA GLN A 171 6.84 -24.38 -5.41
C GLN A 171 5.53 -25.15 -5.18
N TRP A 172 4.83 -24.84 -4.08
CA TRP A 172 3.53 -25.45 -3.77
C TRP A 172 2.47 -25.11 -4.84
N ALA A 173 2.46 -23.87 -5.34
CA ALA A 173 1.54 -23.43 -6.40
C ALA A 173 1.92 -24.02 -7.76
N GLU A 174 3.21 -24.04 -8.10
CA GLU A 174 3.74 -24.60 -9.36
C GLU A 174 3.33 -26.06 -9.52
N SER A 175 3.51 -26.88 -8.48
CA SER A 175 3.12 -28.30 -8.49
C SER A 175 1.61 -28.55 -8.68
N ARG A 176 0.77 -27.52 -8.57
CA ARG A 176 -0.69 -27.57 -8.77
C ARG A 176 -1.14 -26.89 -10.06
N ASN A 177 -0.23 -26.25 -10.80
CA ASN A 177 -0.61 -25.53 -12.00
C ASN A 177 -0.90 -26.51 -13.15
N THR A 178 -2.17 -26.88 -13.27
CA THR A 178 -2.68 -27.76 -14.33
C THR A 178 -3.49 -27.01 -15.39
N THR A 179 -3.69 -25.70 -15.23
CA THR A 179 -4.59 -24.91 -16.08
C THR A 179 -3.91 -24.39 -17.34
N GLY A 180 -2.58 -24.24 -17.32
CA GLY A 180 -1.81 -23.60 -18.40
C GLY A 180 -2.04 -22.08 -18.51
N LEU A 181 -2.86 -21.50 -17.62
CA LEU A 181 -3.08 -20.06 -17.56
C LEU A 181 -1.88 -19.37 -16.91
N ARG A 182 -1.59 -18.14 -17.35
CA ARG A 182 -0.52 -17.31 -16.80
C ARG A 182 -1.08 -16.02 -16.24
N ALA A 183 -0.48 -15.54 -15.16
CA ALA A 183 -0.83 -14.28 -14.50
C ALA A 183 0.10 -13.12 -14.89
N ASP A 184 1.12 -13.36 -15.74
CA ASP A 184 2.07 -12.36 -16.23
C ASP A 184 1.63 -11.72 -17.57
N GLY A 185 0.38 -11.93 -17.96
CA GLY A 185 -0.16 -11.55 -19.26
C GLY A 185 0.08 -10.08 -19.61
N LYS A 186 0.12 -9.78 -20.91
CA LYS A 186 0.16 -8.38 -21.36
C LYS A 186 -1.15 -7.71 -20.98
N HIS A 187 -1.08 -6.57 -20.27
CA HIS A 187 -2.22 -5.71 -19.92
C HIS A 187 -2.73 -4.93 -21.15
N GLU A 188 -2.73 -5.58 -22.31
CA GLU A 188 -3.36 -5.14 -23.54
C GLU A 188 -4.80 -5.64 -23.43
N GLY A 189 -5.79 -4.74 -23.50
CA GLY A 189 -7.17 -5.03 -23.12
C GLY A 189 -7.70 -6.36 -23.66
N HIS A 190 -8.59 -7.02 -22.90
CA HIS A 190 -9.21 -8.28 -23.29
C HIS A 190 -9.87 -8.14 -24.67
N LYS A 191 -9.13 -8.39 -25.74
CA LYS A 191 -9.71 -8.48 -27.07
C LYS A 191 -10.57 -9.75 -27.02
N ALA A 192 -11.88 -9.54 -26.96
CA ALA A 192 -12.84 -10.59 -27.23
C ALA A 192 -12.41 -11.25 -28.55
N GLY A 193 -12.06 -12.54 -28.47
CA GLY A 193 -11.87 -13.37 -29.65
C GLY A 193 -13.17 -13.53 -30.41
#